data_AF-A0A1V1P736-F1
#
_entry.id   AF-A0A1V1P736-F1
#
_cell.length_a   1.000
_cell.length_b   1.000
_cell.length_c   1.000
_cell.angle_alpha   90.00
_cell.angle_beta   90.00
_cell.angle_gamma   90.00
#
_symmetry.space_group_name_H-M   'P 1'
#
loop_
_entity.id
_entity.type
_entity.pdbx_description
1 polymer ?
#
loop_
_entity_poly.entity_id
_entity_poly.type
_entity_poly.pdbx_seq_one_letter_code
_entity_poly.pdbx_strand_id
1 'polypeptide(L)'
;MKDIISISLDNQTNDYSFETFFLGQDFRIRRFGFDGDSEKAAAKMLANENKVDAIGLGAIRLPYSDPNSGKDADILNQITRSFKIPVTAGDDLRKVSEEWAIRHIQFKFGNYFNNARVLFLNGLSNIYLARVLAEYTDNLSFADPVIQHGIPYFIQSLKDIKRYQRGIHDIINWIPGKRMASAIIPIKGWNRYILKKAMKKATVIVVPYYDFYHYLADCSLEELGGKIVITSTAYDDRVSFLHERGVDVIIDTTPKVLEKVVDVNVLEAIIYAALNKHTGQVTSDDLLEIISEQHMDPRVIYPSGKTRRVNRFAFVIHPLSQEYFKKVKLIDFITGRTTPKFLDTLERLMAYAPPFIYSKITGIKSPQGVEAEGWLITVGGTPKEMLSHSPEFTYRRLLMAAKMARRLGAQIMGLGAFTKVVGDSGATVAKLADIPITTGNSYSASGALWAAADAVRRMGLIQVEKGKN
;
A
#
# COMPACT_ATOMS: atom_id res chain seq x y z
N MET A 1 39.89 7.70 -9.25
CA MET A 1 38.90 6.66 -9.00
C MET A 1 38.81 6.41 -7.51
N LYS A 2 37.61 6.44 -6.94
CA LYS A 2 37.33 6.23 -5.51
C LYS A 2 36.94 4.78 -5.24
N ASP A 3 37.37 4.22 -4.13
CA ASP A 3 37.13 2.83 -3.72
C ASP A 3 36.06 2.77 -2.63
N ILE A 4 34.97 2.04 -2.89
CA ILE A 4 33.86 1.83 -1.95
C ILE A 4 33.76 0.34 -1.64
N ILE A 5 33.62 0.00 -0.36
CA ILE A 5 33.31 -1.37 0.05
C ILE A 5 31.98 -1.42 0.82
N SER A 6 31.17 -2.43 0.53
CA SER A 6 29.98 -2.77 1.31
C SER A 6 30.28 -4.02 2.12
N ILE A 7 30.14 -3.94 3.43
CA ILE A 7 30.31 -5.06 4.36
C ILE A 7 28.93 -5.42 4.86
N SER A 8 28.47 -6.61 4.46
CA SER A 8 27.11 -7.07 4.70
C SER A 8 27.10 -8.34 5.55
N LEU A 9 26.22 -8.41 6.54
CA LEU A 9 25.97 -9.65 7.28
C LEU A 9 25.11 -10.66 6.50
N ASP A 10 24.65 -10.30 5.30
CA ASP A 10 23.96 -11.20 4.39
C ASP A 10 24.93 -12.15 3.67
N ASN A 11 24.39 -13.06 2.86
CA ASN A 11 25.13 -14.14 2.23
C ASN A 11 26.27 -13.65 1.33
N GLN A 12 27.42 -14.32 1.40
CA GLN A 12 28.58 -14.11 0.53
C GLN A 12 28.30 -14.45 -0.95
N THR A 13 27.31 -15.29 -1.26
CA THR A 13 26.91 -15.59 -2.66
C THR A 13 26.40 -14.37 -3.42
N ASN A 14 26.01 -13.31 -2.71
CA ASN A 14 25.54 -12.05 -3.27
C ASN A 14 26.69 -11.04 -3.49
N ASP A 15 27.95 -11.46 -3.33
CA ASP A 15 29.11 -10.59 -3.52
C ASP A 15 29.30 -10.15 -4.96
N TYR A 16 29.84 -8.95 -5.11
CA TYR A 16 30.09 -8.36 -6.43
C TYR A 16 31.25 -7.37 -6.38
N SER A 17 31.86 -7.14 -7.54
CA SER A 17 32.86 -6.12 -7.77
C SER A 17 32.64 -5.51 -9.15
N PHE A 18 32.53 -4.19 -9.25
CA PHE A 18 32.40 -3.51 -10.54
C PHE A 18 32.90 -2.05 -10.45
N GLU A 19 33.16 -1.44 -11.60
CA GLU A 19 33.51 -0.03 -11.74
C GLU A 19 32.31 0.73 -12.31
N THR A 20 32.12 1.98 -11.93
CA THR A 20 30.97 2.78 -12.35
C THR A 20 31.29 4.28 -12.30
N PHE A 21 30.46 5.08 -12.97
CA PHE A 21 30.56 6.53 -12.96
C PHE A 21 29.32 7.13 -12.31
N PHE A 22 29.51 8.00 -11.32
CA PHE A 22 28.42 8.64 -10.58
C PHE A 22 28.86 10.03 -10.09
N LEU A 23 27.97 11.04 -10.12
CA LEU A 23 28.27 12.41 -9.69
C LEU A 23 29.61 12.96 -10.23
N GLY A 24 29.88 12.73 -11.52
CA GLY A 24 31.07 13.24 -12.19
C GLY A 24 32.38 12.50 -11.88
N GLN A 25 32.33 11.36 -11.17
CA GLN A 25 33.52 10.67 -10.64
C GLN A 25 33.46 9.15 -10.91
N ASP A 26 34.63 8.55 -11.13
CA ASP A 26 34.78 7.09 -11.26
C ASP A 26 34.90 6.40 -9.89
N PHE A 27 34.16 5.31 -9.71
CA PHE A 27 34.13 4.49 -8.50
C PHE A 27 34.43 3.03 -8.80
N ARG A 28 35.11 2.37 -7.87
CA ARG A 28 35.21 0.91 -7.78
C ARG A 28 34.43 0.44 -6.55
N ILE A 29 33.45 -0.42 -6.75
CA ILE A 29 32.53 -0.86 -5.70
C ILE A 29 32.71 -2.37 -5.49
N ARG A 30 32.86 -2.79 -4.23
CA ARG A 30 32.95 -4.20 -3.84
C ARG A 30 32.02 -4.51 -2.68
N ARG A 31 31.18 -5.54 -2.78
CA ARG A 31 30.39 -6.06 -1.65
C ARG A 31 31.02 -7.35 -1.13
N PHE A 32 31.09 -7.47 0.19
CA PHE A 32 31.53 -8.65 0.92
C PHE A 32 30.44 -9.08 1.92
N GLY A 33 29.93 -10.29 1.76
CA GLY A 33 29.00 -10.94 2.66
C GLY A 33 29.72 -11.77 3.71
N PHE A 34 29.14 -11.85 4.91
CA PHE A 34 29.76 -12.53 6.06
C PHE A 34 28.86 -13.59 6.71
N ASP A 35 27.72 -13.92 6.11
CA ASP A 35 26.83 -15.01 6.59
C ASP A 35 26.45 -14.88 8.09
N GLY A 36 26.28 -13.65 8.58
CA GLY A 36 25.99 -13.34 9.98
C GLY A 36 27.22 -13.23 10.91
N ASP A 37 28.44 -13.45 10.43
CA ASP A 37 29.67 -13.38 11.23
C ASP A 37 30.14 -11.92 11.43
N SER A 38 29.68 -11.31 12.53
CA SER A 38 29.97 -9.92 12.87
C SER A 38 31.45 -9.65 13.21
N GLU A 39 32.16 -10.64 13.75
CA GLU A 39 33.60 -10.52 14.07
C GLU A 39 34.45 -10.48 12.80
N LYS A 40 34.18 -11.36 11.82
CA LYS A 40 34.87 -11.31 10.52
C LYS A 40 34.55 -10.04 9.74
N ALA A 41 33.30 -9.58 9.80
CA ALA A 41 32.89 -8.31 9.20
C ALA A 41 33.69 -7.14 9.79
N ALA A 42 33.77 -7.05 11.12
CA ALA A 42 34.54 -6.05 11.85
C ALA A 42 36.04 -6.09 11.49
N ALA A 43 36.64 -7.28 11.45
CA ALA A 43 38.04 -7.45 11.04
C ALA A 43 38.29 -6.96 9.61
N LYS A 44 37.35 -7.21 8.68
CA LYS A 44 37.42 -6.69 7.31
C LYS A 44 37.33 -5.17 7.27
N MET A 45 36.45 -4.56 8.06
CA MET A 45 36.35 -3.09 8.15
C MET A 45 37.69 -2.47 8.55
N LEU A 46 38.27 -2.95 9.66
CA LEU A 46 39.55 -2.46 10.19
C LEU A 46 40.70 -2.62 9.18
N ALA A 47 40.74 -3.75 8.47
CA ALA A 47 41.78 -4.01 7.47
C ALA A 47 41.72 -3.10 6.23
N ASN A 48 40.58 -2.41 6.01
CA ASN A 48 40.33 -1.57 4.85
C ASN A 48 40.16 -0.08 5.18
N GLU A 49 40.14 0.32 6.45
CA GLU A 49 39.91 1.72 6.86
C GLU A 49 40.77 2.73 6.08
N ASN A 50 42.06 2.45 5.90
CA ASN A 50 43.00 3.35 5.22
C ASN A 50 43.20 3.02 3.72
N LYS A 51 42.33 2.20 3.12
CA LYS A 51 42.46 1.70 1.74
C LYS A 51 41.26 2.01 0.85
N VAL A 52 40.20 2.59 1.42
CA VAL A 52 38.92 2.83 0.75
C VAL A 52 38.43 4.23 1.12
N ASP A 53 37.60 4.82 0.28
CA ASP A 53 37.06 6.16 0.48
C ASP A 53 35.80 6.17 1.34
N ALA A 54 35.03 5.08 1.37
CA ALA A 54 33.89 4.91 2.27
C ALA A 54 33.50 3.43 2.46
N ILE A 55 32.80 3.16 3.57
CA ILE A 55 32.26 1.83 3.89
C ILE A 55 30.74 1.88 4.02
N GLY A 56 30.05 1.05 3.23
CA GLY A 56 28.63 0.73 3.41
C GLY A 56 28.45 -0.46 4.35
N LEU A 57 27.47 -0.38 5.24
CA LEU A 57 27.09 -1.39 6.21
C LEU A 57 25.74 -2.00 5.82
N GLY A 58 25.76 -3.26 5.36
CA GLY A 58 24.58 -4.00 4.92
C GLY A 58 24.12 -5.03 5.94
N ALA A 59 22.81 -5.30 5.96
CA ALA A 59 22.20 -6.36 6.77
C ALA A 59 22.48 -6.29 8.27
N ILE A 60 22.90 -5.13 8.77
CA ILE A 60 23.07 -4.89 10.20
C ILE A 60 21.72 -4.44 10.75
N ARG A 61 21.12 -5.32 11.55
CA ARG A 61 19.88 -5.02 12.27
C ARG A 61 20.20 -3.95 13.31
N LEU A 62 19.94 -2.69 13.02
CA LEU A 62 20.06 -1.64 14.04
C LEU A 62 19.08 -1.93 15.19
N PRO A 63 19.43 -1.59 16.45
CA PRO A 63 18.61 -1.89 17.65
C PRO A 63 17.17 -1.39 17.55
N TYR A 64 16.93 -0.39 16.70
CA TYR A 64 15.62 0.21 16.44
C TYR A 64 14.63 -0.74 15.74
N SER A 65 15.12 -1.75 15.00
CA SER A 65 14.30 -2.69 14.23
C SER A 65 14.12 -4.06 14.90
N ASP A 66 15.01 -4.42 15.83
CA ASP A 66 14.97 -5.67 16.59
C ASP A 66 15.65 -5.46 17.96
N PRO A 67 14.93 -5.52 19.10
CA PRO A 67 15.53 -5.38 20.42
C PRO A 67 16.61 -6.42 20.73
N ASN A 68 16.63 -7.55 20.01
CA ASN A 68 17.61 -8.61 20.17
C ASN A 68 18.86 -8.44 19.30
N SER A 69 18.93 -7.42 18.43
CA SER A 69 20.11 -7.18 17.60
C SER A 69 21.28 -6.50 18.33
N GLY A 70 21.11 -6.23 19.63
CA GLY A 70 22.01 -5.39 20.42
C GLY A 70 23.49 -5.77 20.33
N LYS A 71 23.85 -7.05 20.38
CA LYS A 71 25.28 -7.42 20.45
C LYS A 71 26.06 -7.17 19.15
N ASP A 72 25.55 -7.62 18.01
CA ASP A 72 26.25 -7.49 16.72
C ASP A 72 26.26 -6.04 16.21
N ALA A 73 25.15 -5.33 16.41
CA ALA A 73 25.06 -3.92 16.06
C ALA A 73 25.96 -3.05 16.96
N ASP A 74 26.06 -3.36 18.27
CA ASP A 74 26.89 -2.58 19.19
C ASP A 74 28.38 -2.71 18.88
N ILE A 75 28.87 -3.90 18.51
CA ILE A 75 30.28 -4.11 18.12
C ILE A 75 30.62 -3.25 16.89
N LEU A 76 29.81 -3.36 15.84
CA LEU A 76 30.04 -2.62 14.60
C LEU A 76 29.88 -1.11 14.81
N ASN A 77 28.90 -0.68 15.61
CA ASN A 77 28.69 0.74 15.95
C ASN A 77 29.80 1.34 16.82
N GLN A 78 30.47 0.53 17.66
CA GLN A 78 31.63 1.02 18.42
C GLN A 78 32.83 1.25 17.50
N ILE A 79 33.07 0.34 16.56
CA ILE A 79 34.18 0.41 15.61
C ILE A 79 33.99 1.58 14.63
N THR A 80 32.76 1.82 14.17
CA THR A 80 32.48 2.90 13.20
C THR A 80 32.83 4.29 13.73
N ARG A 81 32.70 4.52 15.05
CA ARG A 81 32.97 5.83 15.67
C ARG A 81 34.44 6.23 15.62
N SER A 82 35.37 5.30 15.48
CA SER A 82 36.79 5.60 15.40
C SER A 82 37.29 5.84 13.98
N PHE A 83 36.46 5.61 12.95
CA PHE A 83 36.90 5.63 11.56
C PHE A 83 37.03 7.06 11.02
N LYS A 84 38.12 7.31 10.31
CA LYS A 84 38.36 8.58 9.60
C LYS A 84 37.72 8.65 8.21
N ILE A 85 37.09 7.58 7.75
CA ILE A 85 36.36 7.55 6.49
C ILE A 85 34.86 7.51 6.79
N PRO A 86 33.99 7.96 5.87
CA PRO A 86 32.56 7.80 6.01
C PRO A 86 32.19 6.31 6.14
N VAL A 87 31.40 5.98 7.16
CA VAL A 87 30.81 4.66 7.35
C VAL A 87 29.31 4.82 7.53
N THR A 88 28.52 4.07 6.77
CA THR A 88 27.08 4.29 6.76
C THR A 88 26.22 3.06 6.48
N ALA A 89 25.03 3.00 7.05
CA ALA A 89 24.06 1.91 6.84
C ALA A 89 22.98 2.24 5.80
N GLY A 90 23.02 3.42 5.17
CA GLY A 90 22.03 3.85 4.19
C GLY A 90 20.83 4.57 4.80
N ASP A 91 20.84 4.92 6.08
CA ASP A 91 19.65 5.41 6.79
C ASP A 91 19.21 6.80 6.34
N ASP A 92 20.15 7.72 6.07
CA ASP A 92 19.84 9.09 5.68
C ASP A 92 19.24 9.11 4.26
N LEU A 93 19.85 8.38 3.33
CA LEU A 93 19.36 8.19 1.98
C LEU A 93 18.05 7.40 1.96
N ARG A 94 17.92 6.34 2.76
CA ARG A 94 16.67 5.57 2.87
C ARG A 94 15.52 6.46 3.27
N LYS A 95 15.70 7.28 4.31
CA LYS A 95 14.69 8.23 4.78
C LYS A 95 14.21 9.14 3.64
N VAL A 96 15.12 9.75 2.88
CA VAL A 96 14.74 10.68 1.80
C VAL A 96 14.16 9.93 0.59
N SER A 97 14.80 8.85 0.17
CA SER A 97 14.40 8.06 -1.01
C SER A 97 13.06 7.34 -0.85
N GLU A 98 12.74 6.81 0.33
CA GLU A 98 11.43 6.21 0.58
C GLU A 98 10.31 7.25 0.51
N GLU A 99 10.50 8.42 1.13
CA GLU A 99 9.52 9.51 1.07
C GLU A 99 9.34 9.99 -0.38
N TRP A 100 10.45 10.19 -1.09
CA TRP A 100 10.46 10.65 -2.46
C TRP A 100 9.81 9.64 -3.41
N ALA A 101 10.11 8.34 -3.26
CA ALA A 101 9.58 7.28 -4.12
C ALA A 101 8.04 7.23 -4.10
N ILE A 102 7.44 7.30 -2.90
CA ILE A 102 5.98 7.26 -2.75
C ILE A 102 5.35 8.52 -3.35
N ARG A 103 5.93 9.71 -3.10
CA ARG A 103 5.45 10.97 -3.67
C ARG A 103 5.57 11.00 -5.20
N HIS A 104 6.69 10.53 -5.75
CA HIS A 104 6.91 10.43 -7.19
C HIS A 104 5.84 9.56 -7.84
N ILE A 105 5.57 8.37 -7.29
CA ILE A 105 4.56 7.45 -7.82
C ILE A 105 3.15 8.05 -7.72
N GLN A 106 2.83 8.67 -6.59
CA GLN A 106 1.55 9.35 -6.42
C GLN A 106 1.36 10.46 -7.45
N PHE A 107 2.38 11.29 -7.68
CA PHE A 107 2.36 12.37 -8.68
C PHE A 107 2.24 11.82 -10.11
N LYS A 108 3.12 10.88 -10.48
CA LYS A 108 3.21 10.32 -11.85
C LYS A 108 1.95 9.59 -12.28
N PHE A 109 1.33 8.83 -11.37
CA PHE A 109 0.17 8.00 -11.72
C PHE A 109 -1.18 8.60 -11.30
N GLY A 110 -1.19 9.56 -10.37
CA GLY A 110 -2.38 10.24 -9.88
C GLY A 110 -3.32 9.34 -9.08
N ASN A 111 -3.65 9.74 -7.85
CA ASN A 111 -4.54 9.03 -6.93
C ASN A 111 -4.15 7.56 -6.67
N TYR A 112 -2.88 7.19 -6.87
CA TYR A 112 -2.43 5.80 -6.90
C TYR A 112 -2.64 5.09 -5.54
N PHE A 113 -2.26 5.78 -4.45
CA PHE A 113 -2.39 5.26 -3.09
C PHE A 113 -3.66 5.71 -2.36
N ASN A 114 -4.52 6.51 -3.00
CA ASN A 114 -5.72 7.05 -2.35
C ASN A 114 -6.57 5.90 -1.79
N ASN A 115 -6.78 5.95 -0.47
CA ASN A 115 -7.53 4.95 0.30
C ASN A 115 -7.02 3.50 0.15
N ALA A 116 -5.83 3.27 -0.41
CA ALA A 116 -5.29 1.92 -0.58
C ALA A 116 -5.21 1.19 0.77
N ARG A 117 -5.59 -0.09 0.80
CA ARG A 117 -5.43 -0.93 1.99
C ARG A 117 -3.98 -1.43 2.03
N VAL A 118 -3.20 -0.91 2.98
CA VAL A 118 -1.77 -1.16 3.08
C VAL A 118 -1.48 -2.03 4.30
N LEU A 119 -0.82 -3.16 4.08
CA LEU A 119 -0.31 -4.02 5.15
C LEU A 119 1.21 -3.93 5.22
N PHE A 120 1.73 -3.51 6.36
CA PHE A 120 3.15 -3.57 6.68
C PHE A 120 3.46 -4.87 7.40
N LEU A 121 4.38 -5.66 6.85
CA LEU A 121 4.88 -6.85 7.55
C LEU A 121 5.86 -6.48 8.68
N ASN A 122 6.49 -5.30 8.60
CA ASN A 122 7.23 -4.67 9.68
C ASN A 122 7.17 -3.15 9.52
N GLY A 123 6.29 -2.51 10.29
CA GLY A 123 6.09 -1.06 10.29
C GLY A 123 7.22 -0.29 10.96
N LEU A 124 7.88 -0.88 11.96
CA LEU A 124 8.98 -0.21 12.67
C LEU A 124 10.17 0.05 11.76
N SER A 125 10.55 -0.93 10.94
CA SER A 125 11.63 -0.79 9.94
C SER A 125 11.25 0.07 8.73
N ASN A 126 9.96 0.34 8.51
CA ASN A 126 9.45 1.10 7.35
C ASN A 126 8.61 2.32 7.80
N ILE A 127 9.00 2.96 8.90
CA ILE A 127 8.18 4.02 9.53
C ILE A 127 8.09 5.30 8.67
N TYR A 128 9.13 5.61 7.90
CA TYR A 128 9.14 6.75 6.98
C TYR A 128 8.18 6.53 5.82
N LEU A 129 8.26 5.36 5.19
CA LEU A 129 7.31 4.92 4.17
C LEU A 129 5.86 4.91 4.68
N ALA A 130 5.65 4.43 5.91
CA ALA A 130 4.33 4.46 6.56
C ALA A 130 3.80 5.87 6.79
N ARG A 131 4.68 6.81 7.16
CA ARG A 131 4.32 8.23 7.35
C ARG A 131 3.81 8.86 6.07
N VAL A 132 4.49 8.62 4.94
CA VAL A 132 4.09 9.22 3.66
C VAL A 132 2.84 8.55 3.10
N LEU A 133 2.70 7.22 3.22
CA LEU A 133 1.47 6.55 2.81
C LEU A 133 0.24 7.02 3.62
N ALA A 134 0.41 7.38 4.89
CA ALA A 134 -0.67 7.93 5.72
C ALA A 134 -1.23 9.26 5.19
N GLU A 135 -0.52 9.99 4.34
CA GLU A 135 -1.04 11.19 3.68
C GLU A 135 -2.09 10.86 2.62
N TYR A 136 -2.08 9.64 2.09
CA TYR A 136 -2.98 9.20 1.01
C TYR A 136 -4.03 8.18 1.47
N THR A 137 -3.83 7.51 2.61
CA THR A 137 -4.76 6.50 3.11
C THR A 137 -4.71 6.33 4.62
N ASP A 138 -5.89 6.21 5.24
CA ASP A 138 -6.05 5.83 6.64
C ASP A 138 -6.11 4.30 6.82
N ASN A 139 -6.11 3.53 5.73
CA ASN A 139 -6.26 2.07 5.74
C ASN A 139 -4.91 1.36 5.93
N LEU A 140 -4.19 1.72 7.00
CA LEU A 140 -2.90 1.13 7.35
C LEU A 140 -3.09 0.01 8.38
N SER A 141 -2.36 -1.09 8.19
CA SER A 141 -2.28 -2.19 9.15
C SER A 141 -0.84 -2.61 9.33
N PHE A 142 -0.40 -2.77 10.58
CA PHE A 142 0.96 -3.17 10.93
C PHE A 142 0.94 -4.53 11.62
N ALA A 143 1.69 -5.49 11.06
CA ALA A 143 1.75 -6.87 11.52
C ALA A 143 2.87 -7.14 12.55
N ASP A 144 3.59 -6.11 12.97
CA ASP A 144 4.71 -6.20 13.92
C ASP A 144 4.37 -7.06 15.16
N PRO A 145 3.23 -6.85 15.86
CA PRO A 145 2.90 -7.68 17.02
C PRO A 145 2.67 -9.16 16.67
N VAL A 146 2.07 -9.44 15.50
CA VAL A 146 1.77 -10.80 15.03
C VAL A 146 3.05 -11.54 14.71
N ILE A 147 3.97 -10.88 14.00
CA ILE A 147 5.18 -11.51 13.47
C ILE A 147 6.30 -11.56 14.52
N GLN A 148 6.54 -10.48 15.26
CA GLN A 148 7.67 -10.38 16.19
C GLN A 148 7.39 -11.02 17.55
N HIS A 149 6.14 -10.95 18.03
CA HIS A 149 5.80 -11.38 19.40
C HIS A 149 4.65 -12.39 19.46
N GLY A 150 4.12 -12.82 18.31
CA GLY A 150 3.03 -13.79 18.25
C GLY A 150 1.70 -13.29 18.82
N ILE A 151 1.52 -11.97 18.93
CA ILE A 151 0.29 -11.34 19.45
C ILE A 151 -0.70 -11.20 18.28
N PRO A 152 -1.92 -11.78 18.35
CA PRO A 152 -2.88 -11.80 17.24
C PRO A 152 -3.60 -10.45 17.04
N TYR A 153 -2.84 -9.37 16.86
CA TYR A 153 -3.33 -8.00 16.77
C TYR A 153 -2.58 -7.21 15.70
N PHE A 154 -3.33 -6.51 14.84
CA PHE A 154 -2.77 -5.58 13.85
C PHE A 154 -2.97 -4.15 14.32
N ILE A 155 -1.89 -3.40 14.48
CA ILE A 155 -1.96 -1.98 14.80
C ILE A 155 -2.50 -1.23 13.58
N GLN A 156 -3.37 -0.23 13.79
CA GLN A 156 -4.06 0.49 12.70
C GLN A 156 -3.62 1.95 12.55
N SER A 157 -2.66 2.43 13.35
CA SER A 157 -2.27 3.84 13.34
C SER A 157 -0.77 4.06 13.56
N LEU A 158 -0.23 5.14 12.98
CA LEU A 158 1.16 5.57 13.19
C LEU A 158 1.45 5.93 14.65
N LYS A 159 0.45 6.42 15.38
CA LYS A 159 0.59 6.76 16.80
C LYS A 159 0.79 5.51 17.64
N ASP A 160 0.04 4.45 17.34
CA ASP A 160 0.07 3.22 18.13
C ASP A 160 1.28 2.35 17.81
N ILE A 161 1.81 2.38 16.58
CA ILE A 161 3.07 1.67 16.28
C ILE A 161 4.26 2.34 16.96
N LYS A 162 4.28 3.68 17.05
CA LYS A 162 5.29 4.43 17.84
C LYS A 162 5.18 4.16 19.34
N ARG A 163 3.97 3.90 19.85
CA ARG A 163 3.78 3.46 21.26
C ARG A 163 4.25 2.03 21.45
N TYR A 164 3.92 1.14 20.52
CA TYR A 164 4.38 -0.25 20.52
C TYR A 164 5.90 -0.32 20.62
N GLN A 165 6.61 0.55 19.90
CA GLN A 165 8.06 0.67 19.99
C GLN A 165 8.58 1.01 21.40
N ARG A 166 7.87 1.86 22.15
CA ARG A 166 8.35 2.38 23.45
C ARG A 166 8.05 1.47 24.64
N GLY A 167 7.15 0.49 24.49
CA GLY A 167 6.71 -0.32 25.63
C GLY A 167 5.96 -1.58 25.21
N ILE A 168 6.69 -2.64 24.87
CA ILE A 168 6.12 -3.97 24.57
C ILE A 168 5.47 -4.60 25.82
N HIS A 169 6.02 -4.31 27.02
CA HIS A 169 5.55 -4.88 28.29
C HIS A 169 4.17 -4.37 28.74
N ASP A 170 3.78 -3.15 28.35
CA ASP A 170 2.50 -2.55 28.76
C ASP A 170 1.30 -3.01 27.90
N ILE A 171 1.58 -3.59 26.71
CA ILE A 171 0.57 -3.93 25.70
C ILE A 171 -0.24 -5.17 26.08
N ILE A 172 0.31 -6.03 26.94
CA ILE A 172 -0.38 -7.22 27.46
C ILE A 172 -1.72 -6.84 28.12
N ASN A 173 -1.83 -5.64 28.71
CA ASN A 173 -3.03 -5.14 29.36
C ASN A 173 -4.05 -4.50 28.41
N TRP A 174 -3.68 -4.22 27.16
CA TRP A 174 -4.53 -3.48 26.20
C TRP A 174 -5.33 -4.38 25.26
N ILE A 175 -5.07 -5.70 25.24
CA ILE A 175 -5.69 -6.65 24.31
C ILE A 175 -6.98 -7.21 24.91
N PRO A 176 -8.18 -6.85 24.39
CA PRO A 176 -9.43 -7.43 24.85
C PRO A 176 -9.50 -8.92 24.46
N GLY A 177 -9.92 -9.79 25.38
CA GLY A 177 -10.28 -11.18 25.05
C GLY A 177 -9.16 -12.24 25.14
N LYS A 178 -8.02 -11.94 25.78
CA LYS A 178 -6.89 -12.90 25.99
C LYS A 178 -7.31 -14.28 26.51
N ARG A 179 -8.40 -14.37 27.28
CA ARG A 179 -8.87 -15.63 27.89
C ARG A 179 -9.58 -16.59 26.93
N MET A 180 -10.04 -16.14 25.75
CA MET A 180 -10.88 -16.98 24.87
C MET A 180 -10.14 -17.64 23.70
N ALA A 181 -9.06 -17.05 23.19
CA ALA A 181 -8.42 -17.51 21.95
C ALA A 181 -7.41 -18.66 22.14
N SER A 182 -6.92 -18.89 23.37
CA SER A 182 -5.84 -19.84 23.64
C SER A 182 -6.26 -21.30 23.81
N ALA A 183 -7.56 -21.60 23.83
CA ALA A 183 -8.06 -22.91 24.25
C ALA A 183 -8.30 -23.93 23.10
N ILE A 184 -8.31 -23.50 21.83
CA ILE A 184 -8.80 -24.35 20.71
C ILE A 184 -7.82 -24.43 19.52
N ILE A 185 -6.87 -23.49 19.37
CA ILE A 185 -5.93 -23.45 18.22
C ILE A 185 -4.52 -23.12 18.72
N PRO A 186 -3.44 -23.80 18.24
CA PRO A 186 -2.07 -23.38 18.52
C PRO A 186 -1.87 -21.93 18.05
N ILE A 187 -1.39 -21.04 18.95
CA ILE A 187 -1.24 -19.59 18.70
C ILE A 187 -0.55 -19.32 17.34
N LYS A 188 0.46 -20.13 16.96
CA LYS A 188 1.15 -20.04 15.67
C LYS A 188 0.23 -20.25 14.46
N GLY A 189 -0.64 -21.27 14.50
CA GLY A 189 -1.58 -21.56 13.41
C GLY A 189 -2.62 -20.47 13.25
N TRP A 190 -3.11 -19.91 14.36
CA TRP A 190 -4.02 -18.77 14.36
C TRP A 190 -3.36 -17.52 13.78
N ASN A 191 -2.13 -17.21 14.19
CA ASN A 191 -1.37 -16.05 13.69
C ASN A 191 -1.14 -16.15 12.18
N ARG A 192 -0.79 -17.33 11.67
CA ARG A 192 -0.66 -17.58 10.23
C ARG A 192 -1.99 -17.35 9.51
N TYR A 193 -3.10 -17.84 10.05
CA TYR A 193 -4.43 -17.65 9.47
C TYR A 193 -4.83 -16.17 9.39
N ILE A 194 -4.70 -15.41 10.49
CA ILE A 194 -5.08 -13.99 10.50
C ILE A 194 -4.16 -13.15 9.60
N LEU A 195 -2.87 -13.50 9.50
CA LEU A 195 -1.92 -12.83 8.61
C LEU A 195 -2.28 -13.07 7.14
N LYS A 196 -2.51 -14.32 6.72
CA LYS A 196 -2.98 -14.64 5.36
C LYS A 196 -4.28 -13.91 5.03
N LYS A 197 -5.22 -13.85 5.98
CA LYS A 197 -6.48 -13.10 5.81
C LYS A 197 -6.25 -11.59 5.66
N ALA A 198 -5.30 -11.02 6.37
CA ALA A 198 -4.91 -9.62 6.23
C ALA A 198 -4.27 -9.36 4.85
N MET A 199 -3.33 -10.21 4.41
CA MET A 199 -2.69 -10.12 3.09
C MET A 199 -3.72 -10.20 1.95
N LYS A 200 -4.68 -11.13 2.03
CA LYS A 200 -5.78 -11.27 1.06
C LYS A 200 -6.65 -10.01 0.97
N LYS A 201 -6.81 -9.29 2.07
CA LYS A 201 -7.54 -8.01 2.11
C LYS A 201 -6.70 -6.82 1.67
N ALA A 202 -5.38 -6.87 1.79
CA ALA A 202 -4.52 -5.78 1.38
C ALA A 202 -4.55 -5.58 -0.14
N THR A 203 -4.41 -4.33 -0.58
CA THR A 203 -4.09 -4.00 -1.97
C THR A 203 -2.58 -3.85 -2.13
N VAL A 204 -1.95 -3.24 -1.12
CA VAL A 204 -0.51 -2.99 -1.05
C VAL A 204 0.07 -3.75 0.12
N ILE A 205 1.18 -4.45 -0.09
CA ILE A 205 1.93 -5.14 0.97
C ILE A 205 3.34 -4.55 1.00
N VAL A 206 3.73 -3.98 2.13
CA VAL A 206 5.07 -3.45 2.36
C VAL A 206 5.91 -4.55 2.99
N VAL A 207 6.93 -4.98 2.25
CA VAL A 207 7.81 -6.09 2.63
C VAL A 207 9.20 -5.54 2.94
N PRO A 208 9.74 -5.81 4.14
CA PRO A 208 11.08 -5.38 4.50
C PRO A 208 12.15 -5.92 3.55
N TYR A 209 13.20 -5.11 3.36
CA TYR A 209 14.38 -5.54 2.60
C TYR A 209 15.11 -6.71 3.27
N TYR A 210 15.24 -6.66 4.60
CA TYR A 210 15.84 -7.70 5.42
C TYR A 210 14.87 -8.85 5.65
N ASP A 211 15.38 -10.08 5.68
CA ASP A 211 14.57 -11.30 5.85
C ASP A 211 13.42 -11.42 4.82
N PHE A 212 13.57 -10.80 3.63
CA PHE A 212 12.52 -10.70 2.60
C PHE A 212 11.84 -12.04 2.32
N TYR A 213 12.63 -13.09 2.10
CA TYR A 213 12.12 -14.44 1.84
C TYR A 213 11.41 -15.06 3.03
N HIS A 214 11.87 -14.79 4.26
CA HIS A 214 11.24 -15.30 5.46
C HIS A 214 9.85 -14.68 5.68
N TYR A 215 9.69 -13.37 5.44
CA TYR A 215 8.39 -12.70 5.51
C TYR A 215 7.36 -13.27 4.53
N LEU A 216 7.81 -13.86 3.42
CA LEU A 216 6.96 -14.35 2.33
C LEU A 216 6.99 -15.88 2.16
N ALA A 217 7.68 -16.61 3.04
CA ALA A 217 7.93 -18.04 2.88
C ALA A 217 6.64 -18.87 2.74
N ASP A 218 5.61 -18.54 3.53
CA ASP A 218 4.31 -19.23 3.54
C ASP A 218 3.30 -18.66 2.51
N CYS A 219 3.74 -17.73 1.66
CA CYS A 219 2.86 -17.01 0.74
C CYS A 219 2.83 -17.64 -0.65
N SER A 220 1.63 -17.68 -1.21
CA SER A 220 1.35 -18.23 -2.53
C SER A 220 0.59 -17.21 -3.39
N LEU A 221 0.12 -17.65 -4.57
CA LEU A 221 -0.80 -16.91 -5.41
C LEU A 221 -2.05 -16.44 -4.64
N GLU A 222 -2.50 -17.17 -3.62
CA GLU A 222 -3.68 -16.76 -2.85
C GLU A 222 -3.48 -15.46 -2.07
N GLU A 223 -2.29 -15.25 -1.52
CA GLU A 223 -1.97 -14.07 -0.70
C GLU A 223 -1.44 -12.91 -1.55
N LEU A 224 -0.55 -13.22 -2.51
CA LEU A 224 0.21 -12.23 -3.27
C LEU A 224 -0.34 -11.98 -4.67
N GLY A 225 -1.24 -12.83 -5.16
CA GLY A 225 -1.91 -12.66 -6.44
C GLY A 225 -2.60 -11.31 -6.54
N GLY A 226 -2.29 -10.57 -7.59
CA GLY A 226 -2.90 -9.28 -7.88
C GLY A 226 -2.49 -8.15 -6.94
N LYS A 227 -1.43 -8.32 -6.13
CA LYS A 227 -0.98 -7.33 -5.16
C LYS A 227 0.03 -6.37 -5.75
N ILE A 228 0.11 -5.20 -5.11
CA ILE A 228 1.26 -4.31 -5.22
C ILE A 228 2.17 -4.61 -4.05
N VAL A 229 3.43 -4.94 -4.33
CA VAL A 229 4.46 -5.12 -3.29
C VAL A 229 5.35 -3.89 -3.28
N ILE A 230 5.54 -3.27 -2.13
CA ILE A 230 6.53 -2.20 -1.93
C ILE A 230 7.69 -2.79 -1.14
N THR A 231 8.91 -2.65 -1.65
CA THR A 231 10.13 -3.09 -0.97
C THR A 231 11.30 -2.21 -1.43
N SER A 232 12.47 -2.36 -0.81
CA SER A 232 13.72 -1.78 -1.32
C SER A 232 14.61 -2.88 -1.89
N THR A 233 15.45 -2.48 -2.83
CA THR A 233 16.48 -3.30 -3.46
C THR A 233 15.91 -4.62 -3.98
N ALA A 234 14.96 -4.51 -4.91
CA ALA A 234 14.37 -5.65 -5.58
C ALA A 234 15.34 -6.18 -6.65
N TYR A 235 16.24 -7.06 -6.22
CA TYR A 235 17.09 -7.88 -7.08
C TYR A 235 16.28 -8.80 -8.01
N ASP A 236 16.91 -9.30 -9.07
CA ASP A 236 16.23 -10.09 -10.11
C ASP A 236 15.63 -11.40 -9.57
N ASP A 237 16.27 -12.01 -8.57
CA ASP A 237 15.77 -13.19 -7.86
C ASP A 237 14.48 -12.88 -7.07
N ARG A 238 14.43 -11.73 -6.38
CA ARG A 238 13.23 -11.25 -5.66
C ARG A 238 12.09 -10.90 -6.62
N VAL A 239 12.42 -10.27 -7.74
CA VAL A 239 11.43 -9.98 -8.81
C VAL A 239 10.84 -11.29 -9.33
N SER A 240 11.68 -12.28 -9.60
CA SER A 240 11.25 -13.62 -10.06
C SER A 240 10.40 -14.33 -9.00
N PHE A 241 10.82 -14.30 -7.74
CA PHE A 241 10.08 -14.88 -6.62
C PHE A 241 8.66 -14.30 -6.46
N LEU A 242 8.52 -12.99 -6.65
CA LEU A 242 7.23 -12.29 -6.60
C LEU A 242 6.38 -12.54 -7.86
N HIS A 243 7.02 -12.65 -9.03
CA HIS A 243 6.36 -13.02 -10.28
C HIS A 243 5.68 -14.39 -10.17
N GLU A 244 6.41 -15.40 -9.68
CA GLU A 244 5.91 -16.77 -9.47
C GLU A 244 4.71 -16.82 -8.52
N ARG A 245 4.57 -15.81 -7.65
CA ARG A 245 3.47 -15.66 -6.68
C ARG A 245 2.36 -14.72 -7.15
N GLY A 246 2.42 -14.27 -8.41
CA GLY A 246 1.37 -13.51 -9.08
C GLY A 246 1.26 -12.05 -8.65
N VAL A 247 2.35 -11.45 -8.17
CA VAL A 247 2.39 -10.00 -7.88
C VAL A 247 2.26 -9.21 -9.19
N ASP A 248 1.36 -8.23 -9.19
CA ASP A 248 1.09 -7.41 -10.38
C ASP A 248 2.13 -6.30 -10.57
N VAL A 249 2.52 -5.66 -9.47
CA VAL A 249 3.42 -4.51 -9.46
C VAL A 249 4.37 -4.61 -8.28
N ILE A 250 5.66 -4.44 -8.53
CA ILE A 250 6.67 -4.22 -7.50
C ILE A 250 7.08 -2.76 -7.57
N ILE A 251 6.99 -2.07 -6.44
CA ILE A 251 7.55 -0.74 -6.25
C ILE A 251 8.85 -0.95 -5.48
N ASP A 252 9.95 -0.85 -6.19
CA ASP A 252 11.28 -0.83 -5.60
C ASP A 252 11.63 0.63 -5.27
N THR A 253 11.73 0.93 -3.98
CA THR A 253 12.12 2.27 -3.52
C THR A 253 13.62 2.53 -3.70
N THR A 254 14.41 1.51 -4.05
CA THR A 254 15.82 1.67 -4.41
C THR A 254 15.95 2.00 -5.90
N PRO A 255 16.53 3.16 -6.25
CA PRO A 255 16.74 3.54 -7.64
C PRO A 255 17.87 2.73 -8.27
N LYS A 256 17.72 2.38 -9.55
CA LYS A 256 18.78 1.75 -10.35
C LYS A 256 19.53 2.81 -11.12
N VAL A 257 20.45 3.50 -10.44
CA VAL A 257 21.32 4.54 -11.03
C VAL A 257 22.70 4.03 -11.43
N LEU A 258 23.03 2.79 -11.07
CA LEU A 258 24.24 2.09 -11.48
C LEU A 258 23.89 0.97 -12.46
N GLU A 259 24.92 0.29 -13.00
CA GLU A 259 24.74 -0.85 -13.92
C GLU A 259 23.80 -1.93 -13.35
N LYS A 260 23.83 -2.09 -12.03
CA LYS A 260 22.93 -2.98 -11.27
C LYS A 260 22.32 -2.26 -10.06
N VAL A 261 21.27 -2.88 -9.53
CA VAL A 261 20.69 -2.44 -8.25
C VAL A 261 21.67 -2.81 -7.14
N VAL A 262 21.95 -1.86 -6.26
CA VAL A 262 22.79 -2.04 -5.07
C VAL A 262 22.04 -1.55 -3.84
N ASP A 263 22.47 -2.00 -2.66
CA ASP A 263 21.86 -1.57 -1.40
C ASP A 263 21.98 -0.07 -1.17
N VAL A 264 21.03 0.51 -0.45
CA VAL A 264 21.03 1.93 -0.08
C VAL A 264 22.29 2.34 0.69
N ASN A 265 22.91 1.43 1.45
CA ASN A 265 24.21 1.71 2.11
C ASN A 265 25.33 1.97 1.10
N VAL A 266 25.28 1.33 -0.07
CA VAL A 266 26.29 1.50 -1.12
C VAL A 266 26.07 2.83 -1.82
N LEU A 267 24.82 3.14 -2.19
CA LEU A 267 24.48 4.43 -2.81
C LEU A 267 24.85 5.59 -1.89
N GLU A 268 24.54 5.49 -0.61
CA GLU A 268 24.89 6.54 0.35
C GLU A 268 26.40 6.65 0.57
N ALA A 269 27.13 5.53 0.67
CA ALA A 269 28.59 5.55 0.76
C ALA A 269 29.23 6.21 -0.47
N ILE A 270 28.71 5.93 -1.68
CA ILE A 270 29.15 6.60 -2.92
C ILE A 270 28.87 8.10 -2.85
N ILE A 271 27.68 8.52 -2.38
CA ILE A 271 27.34 9.94 -2.23
C ILE A 271 28.29 10.63 -1.23
N TYR A 272 28.53 10.02 -0.08
CA TYR A 272 29.44 10.55 0.95
C TYR A 272 30.86 10.71 0.41
N ALA A 273 31.36 9.68 -0.27
CA ALA A 273 32.63 9.73 -0.94
C ALA A 273 32.66 10.81 -2.03
N ALA A 274 31.63 10.91 -2.90
CA ALA A 274 31.56 11.89 -3.98
C ALA A 274 31.62 13.33 -3.47
N LEU A 275 30.93 13.63 -2.37
CA LEU A 275 30.87 14.94 -1.74
C LEU A 275 32.07 15.26 -0.84
N ASN A 276 32.95 14.28 -0.58
CA ASN A 276 34.01 14.37 0.43
C ASN A 276 33.44 14.78 1.81
N LYS A 277 32.30 14.21 2.19
CA LYS A 277 31.60 14.48 3.45
C LYS A 277 31.50 13.21 4.30
N HIS A 278 31.63 13.36 5.60
CA HIS A 278 31.43 12.29 6.59
C HIS A 278 29.96 12.11 6.96
N THR A 279 29.68 10.99 7.63
CA THR A 279 28.39 10.69 8.24
C THR A 279 27.92 11.86 9.11
N GLY A 280 26.70 12.33 8.88
CA GLY A 280 26.10 13.47 9.58
C GLY A 280 26.42 14.86 8.99
N GLN A 281 27.28 14.96 7.98
CA GLN A 281 27.56 16.23 7.27
C GLN A 281 26.72 16.43 6.00
N VAL A 282 26.08 15.37 5.52
CA VAL A 282 25.17 15.41 4.37
C VAL A 282 23.75 15.64 4.89
N THR A 283 23.10 16.68 4.39
CA THR A 283 21.74 17.02 4.82
C THR A 283 20.68 16.27 4.02
N SER A 284 19.43 16.25 4.51
CA SER A 284 18.31 15.70 3.72
C SER A 284 18.05 16.49 2.43
N ASP A 285 18.37 17.79 2.42
CA ASP A 285 18.22 18.65 1.23
C ASP A 285 19.31 18.33 0.20
N ASP A 286 20.56 18.11 0.64
CA ASP A 286 21.66 17.65 -0.23
C ASP A 286 21.28 16.33 -0.92
N LEU A 287 20.70 15.38 -0.18
CA LEU A 287 20.27 14.10 -0.72
C LEU A 287 19.10 14.25 -1.71
N LEU A 288 18.16 15.15 -1.42
CA LEU A 288 17.02 15.40 -2.29
C LEU A 288 17.44 16.06 -3.62
N GLU A 289 18.40 16.98 -3.56
CA GLU A 289 19.04 17.59 -4.73
C GLU A 289 19.70 16.51 -5.59
N ILE A 290 20.53 15.66 -5.00
CA ILE A 290 21.19 14.54 -5.71
C ILE A 290 20.16 13.58 -6.33
N ILE A 291 19.12 13.20 -5.58
CA ILE A 291 18.04 12.33 -6.10
C ILE A 291 17.40 12.96 -7.34
N SER A 292 17.20 14.27 -7.32
CA SER A 292 16.56 15.01 -8.42
C SER A 292 17.50 15.15 -9.62
N GLU A 293 18.76 15.55 -9.40
CA GLU A 293 19.75 15.77 -10.46
C GLU A 293 20.20 14.48 -11.13
N GLN A 294 20.37 13.41 -10.36
CA GLN A 294 20.77 12.10 -10.89
C GLN A 294 19.57 11.26 -11.36
N HIS A 295 18.36 11.85 -11.39
CA HIS A 295 17.12 11.17 -11.79
C HIS A 295 16.95 9.81 -11.12
N MET A 296 17.11 9.78 -9.79
CA MET A 296 17.07 8.56 -8.99
C MET A 296 15.63 8.05 -8.78
N ASP A 297 14.86 7.91 -9.86
CA ASP A 297 13.46 7.42 -9.93
C ASP A 297 13.28 6.05 -9.26
N PRO A 298 12.17 5.84 -8.51
CA PRO A 298 11.88 4.53 -7.98
C PRO A 298 11.51 3.61 -9.13
N ARG A 299 11.77 2.31 -9.00
CA ARG A 299 11.45 1.37 -10.09
C ARG A 299 10.05 0.84 -9.87
N VAL A 300 9.20 1.06 -10.87
CA VAL A 300 7.90 0.39 -10.98
C VAL A 300 8.07 -0.79 -11.92
N ILE A 301 8.17 -1.99 -11.35
CA ILE A 301 8.43 -3.22 -12.08
C ILE A 301 7.10 -3.95 -12.25
N TYR A 302 6.81 -4.35 -13.49
CA TYR A 302 5.69 -5.23 -13.81
C TYR A 302 6.27 -6.62 -14.07
N PRO A 303 6.24 -7.56 -13.11
CA PRO A 303 6.99 -8.80 -13.25
C PRO A 303 6.51 -9.67 -14.43
N SER A 304 5.24 -9.54 -14.79
CA SER A 304 4.65 -10.19 -15.98
C SER A 304 5.04 -9.55 -17.32
N GLY A 305 5.77 -8.43 -17.29
CA GLY A 305 6.10 -7.61 -18.46
C GLY A 305 4.96 -6.72 -18.98
N LYS A 306 3.74 -6.85 -18.44
CA LYS A 306 2.57 -6.05 -18.85
C LYS A 306 2.22 -5.02 -17.80
N THR A 307 2.10 -3.77 -18.21
CA THR A 307 1.62 -2.70 -17.34
C THR A 307 0.24 -3.03 -16.79
N ARG A 308 0.05 -2.88 -15.48
CA ARG A 308 -1.23 -3.12 -14.84
C ARG A 308 -1.59 -1.99 -13.88
N ARG A 309 -2.81 -1.47 -14.03
CA ARG A 309 -3.39 -0.43 -13.17
C ARG A 309 -4.83 -0.78 -12.88
N VAL A 310 -5.18 -0.89 -11.61
CA VAL A 310 -6.55 -1.18 -11.15
C VAL A 310 -7.08 0.02 -10.37
N ASN A 311 -8.02 0.75 -10.97
CA ASN A 311 -8.74 1.82 -10.29
C ASN A 311 -9.91 1.24 -9.48
N ARG A 312 -10.22 1.83 -8.33
CA ARG A 312 -11.23 1.31 -7.40
C ARG A 312 -12.36 2.30 -7.20
N PHE A 313 -13.60 1.86 -7.35
CA PHE A 313 -14.78 2.71 -7.16
C PHE A 313 -15.80 2.09 -6.20
N ALA A 314 -16.72 2.90 -5.70
CA ALA A 314 -17.95 2.44 -5.08
C ALA A 314 -19.14 3.05 -5.81
N PHE A 315 -20.28 2.36 -5.80
CA PHE A 315 -21.50 2.86 -6.38
C PHE A 315 -22.67 2.57 -5.44
N VAL A 316 -23.37 3.62 -5.04
CA VAL A 316 -24.51 3.51 -4.13
C VAL A 316 -25.76 3.13 -4.91
N ILE A 317 -26.42 2.07 -4.47
CA ILE A 317 -27.72 1.62 -4.97
C ILE A 317 -28.75 1.65 -3.84
N HIS A 318 -30.01 1.51 -4.21
CA HIS A 318 -31.12 1.36 -3.26
C HIS A 318 -32.18 0.45 -3.89
N PRO A 319 -33.00 -0.25 -3.08
CA PRO A 319 -34.12 -1.03 -3.60
C PRO A 319 -35.12 -0.11 -4.28
N LEU A 320 -35.54 -0.45 -5.51
CA LEU A 320 -36.52 0.32 -6.27
C LEU A 320 -37.96 0.08 -5.79
N SER A 321 -38.22 -1.08 -5.18
CA SER A 321 -39.52 -1.47 -4.63
C SER A 321 -39.35 -2.49 -3.50
N GLN A 322 -40.41 -2.72 -2.73
CA GLN A 322 -40.44 -3.75 -1.68
C GLN A 322 -40.16 -5.16 -2.21
N GLU A 323 -40.46 -5.43 -3.49
CA GLU A 323 -40.25 -6.74 -4.11
C GLU A 323 -38.77 -7.12 -4.20
N TYR A 324 -37.87 -6.13 -4.19
CA TYR A 324 -36.43 -6.40 -4.17
C TYR A 324 -35.98 -7.09 -2.87
N PHE A 325 -36.68 -6.87 -1.75
CA PHE A 325 -36.34 -7.54 -0.49
C PHE A 325 -36.63 -9.05 -0.53
N LYS A 326 -37.60 -9.49 -1.34
CA LYS A 326 -37.92 -10.92 -1.52
C LYS A 326 -36.82 -11.69 -2.25
N LYS A 327 -35.98 -11.00 -3.05
CA LYS A 327 -34.89 -11.63 -3.82
C LYS A 327 -33.62 -11.88 -2.98
N VAL A 328 -33.57 -11.39 -1.75
CA VAL A 328 -32.46 -11.64 -0.83
C VAL A 328 -32.68 -13.02 -0.19
N LYS A 329 -31.86 -14.02 -0.55
CA LYS A 329 -32.04 -15.44 -0.13
C LYS A 329 -32.27 -15.64 1.38
N LEU A 330 -31.63 -14.83 2.23
CA LEU A 330 -31.78 -14.92 3.68
C LEU A 330 -33.16 -14.42 4.16
N ILE A 331 -33.72 -13.43 3.47
CA ILE A 331 -35.07 -12.90 3.73
C ILE A 331 -36.08 -13.89 3.16
N ASP A 332 -35.89 -14.38 1.93
CA ASP A 332 -36.76 -15.35 1.26
C ASP A 332 -37.03 -16.60 2.13
N PHE A 333 -35.97 -17.16 2.73
CA PHE A 333 -36.05 -18.31 3.65
C PHE A 333 -36.89 -18.04 4.90
N ILE A 334 -36.88 -16.81 5.43
CA ILE A 334 -37.69 -16.41 6.58
C ILE A 334 -39.13 -16.07 6.15
N THR A 335 -39.32 -15.65 4.89
CA THR A 335 -40.57 -15.03 4.39
C THR A 335 -41.53 -15.96 3.66
N GLY A 336 -41.44 -17.28 3.82
CA GLY A 336 -42.31 -18.28 3.15
C GLY A 336 -43.84 -18.07 3.28
N ARG A 337 -44.29 -17.12 4.12
CA ARG A 337 -45.66 -16.54 4.13
C ARG A 337 -45.61 -15.02 4.27
N THR A 338 -45.33 -14.30 3.18
CA THR A 338 -45.20 -12.83 3.20
C THR A 338 -46.57 -12.14 3.17
N THR A 339 -46.94 -11.41 4.21
CA THR A 339 -48.11 -10.52 4.20
C THR A 339 -47.71 -9.09 3.81
N PRO A 340 -48.60 -8.28 3.18
CA PRO A 340 -48.29 -6.88 2.82
C PRO A 340 -47.82 -6.04 4.01
N LYS A 341 -48.44 -6.21 5.20
CA LYS A 341 -48.04 -5.51 6.43
C LYS A 341 -46.62 -5.84 6.90
N PHE A 342 -46.17 -7.07 6.69
CA PHE A 342 -44.81 -7.48 7.01
C PHE A 342 -43.79 -6.80 6.07
N LEU A 343 -44.10 -6.70 4.77
CA LEU A 343 -43.25 -6.01 3.80
C LEU A 343 -43.13 -4.51 4.09
N ASP A 344 -44.22 -3.85 4.46
CA ASP A 344 -44.18 -2.44 4.89
C ASP A 344 -43.31 -2.26 6.14
N THR A 345 -43.41 -3.18 7.11
CA THR A 345 -42.59 -3.13 8.34
C THR A 345 -41.13 -3.38 8.02
N LEU A 346 -40.83 -4.35 7.16
CA LEU A 346 -39.47 -4.64 6.71
C LEU A 346 -38.87 -3.48 5.92
N GLU A 347 -39.63 -2.86 5.03
CA GLU A 347 -39.23 -1.67 4.27
C GLU A 347 -38.83 -0.54 5.21
N ARG A 348 -39.66 -0.24 6.22
CA ARG A 348 -39.35 0.76 7.26
C ARG A 348 -38.10 0.38 8.02
N LEU A 349 -37.96 -0.86 8.50
CA LEU A 349 -36.76 -1.29 9.24
C LEU A 349 -35.49 -1.18 8.39
N MET A 350 -35.55 -1.61 7.14
CA MET A 350 -34.43 -1.52 6.20
C MET A 350 -34.06 -0.06 5.90
N ALA A 351 -35.03 0.85 5.87
CA ALA A 351 -34.75 2.27 5.77
C ALA A 351 -33.87 2.78 6.92
N TYR A 352 -33.87 2.16 8.11
CA TYR A 352 -32.96 2.50 9.23
C TYR A 352 -31.66 1.68 9.29
N ALA A 353 -31.53 0.65 8.45
CA ALA A 353 -30.34 -0.18 8.45
C ALA A 353 -29.09 0.61 7.98
N PRO A 354 -27.90 0.31 8.54
CA PRO A 354 -26.66 0.83 8.00
C PRO A 354 -26.43 0.30 6.57
N PRO A 355 -25.66 1.02 5.73
CA PRO A 355 -25.30 0.54 4.41
C PRO A 355 -24.50 -0.76 4.50
N PHE A 356 -24.62 -1.60 3.47
CA PHE A 356 -23.87 -2.84 3.35
C PHE A 356 -23.45 -3.12 1.91
N ILE A 357 -22.43 -3.96 1.76
CA ILE A 357 -21.94 -4.38 0.44
C ILE A 357 -22.97 -5.34 -0.15
N TYR A 358 -23.56 -4.93 -1.27
CA TYR A 358 -24.46 -5.78 -2.05
C TYR A 358 -23.66 -6.74 -2.94
N SER A 359 -22.63 -6.24 -3.63
CA SER A 359 -21.78 -7.06 -4.49
C SER A 359 -20.42 -6.40 -4.74
N LYS A 360 -19.41 -7.21 -5.05
CA LYS A 360 -18.12 -6.75 -5.60
C LYS A 360 -18.17 -6.87 -7.13
N ILE A 361 -17.74 -5.83 -7.82
CA ILE A 361 -17.60 -5.78 -9.27
C ILE A 361 -16.12 -5.96 -9.63
N THR A 362 -15.83 -6.87 -10.55
CA THR A 362 -14.49 -7.16 -11.06
C THR A 362 -14.54 -7.34 -12.58
N GLY A 363 -13.38 -7.38 -13.25
CA GLY A 363 -13.28 -7.69 -14.67
C GLY A 363 -13.56 -6.52 -15.62
N ILE A 364 -13.67 -5.29 -15.12
CA ILE A 364 -13.80 -4.11 -15.98
C ILE A 364 -12.42 -3.78 -16.54
N LYS A 365 -12.31 -3.65 -17.87
CA LYS A 365 -11.09 -3.30 -18.57
C LYS A 365 -11.38 -2.29 -19.67
N SER A 366 -10.61 -1.20 -19.68
CA SER A 366 -10.64 -0.20 -20.75
C SER A 366 -9.93 -0.70 -22.01
N PRO A 367 -10.19 -0.10 -23.19
CA PRO A 367 -9.44 -0.40 -24.41
C PRO A 367 -7.92 -0.20 -24.25
N GLN A 368 -7.49 0.70 -23.36
CA GLN A 368 -6.08 0.97 -23.05
C GLN A 368 -5.49 -0.01 -22.03
N GLY A 369 -6.26 -0.98 -21.55
CA GLY A 369 -5.80 -2.00 -20.61
C GLY A 369 -5.85 -1.62 -19.13
N VAL A 370 -6.23 -0.39 -18.79
CA VAL A 370 -6.51 0.02 -17.40
C VAL A 370 -7.75 -0.74 -16.91
N GLU A 371 -7.64 -1.36 -15.74
CA GLU A 371 -8.70 -2.14 -15.10
C GLU A 371 -9.44 -1.31 -14.05
N ALA A 372 -10.67 -1.72 -13.75
CA ALA A 372 -11.43 -1.21 -12.63
C ALA A 372 -12.09 -2.34 -11.83
N GLU A 373 -12.15 -2.17 -10.53
CA GLU A 373 -12.98 -2.98 -9.64
C GLU A 373 -13.72 -2.08 -8.66
N GLY A 374 -14.78 -2.59 -8.05
CA GLY A 374 -15.53 -1.75 -7.12
C GLY A 374 -16.57 -2.50 -6.31
N TRP A 375 -17.36 -1.73 -5.57
CA TRP A 375 -18.40 -2.25 -4.70
C TRP A 375 -19.73 -1.57 -4.98
N LEU A 376 -20.77 -2.39 -5.13
CA LEU A 376 -22.14 -1.91 -5.02
C LEU A 376 -22.49 -1.86 -3.54
N ILE A 377 -22.79 -0.67 -3.03
CA ILE A 377 -23.17 -0.45 -1.64
C ILE A 377 -24.65 -0.08 -1.63
N THR A 378 -25.47 -0.83 -0.92
CA THR A 378 -26.90 -0.52 -0.84
C THR A 378 -27.21 0.28 0.42
N VAL A 379 -28.04 1.30 0.26
CA VAL A 379 -28.79 1.91 1.38
C VAL A 379 -30.19 1.28 1.40
N GLY A 380 -30.74 1.01 2.58
CA GLY A 380 -31.95 0.19 2.69
C GLY A 380 -33.28 0.93 2.46
N GLY A 381 -33.27 2.24 2.20
CA GLY A 381 -34.48 3.01 1.92
C GLY A 381 -34.97 2.82 0.49
N THR A 382 -36.26 2.55 0.29
CA THR A 382 -36.93 2.63 -1.02
C THR A 382 -37.23 4.09 -1.37
N PRO A 383 -37.59 4.43 -2.62
CA PRO A 383 -38.01 5.80 -2.97
C PRO A 383 -39.11 6.35 -2.06
N LYS A 384 -40.09 5.50 -1.71
CA LYS A 384 -41.19 5.85 -0.80
C LYS A 384 -40.66 6.28 0.57
N GLU A 385 -39.81 5.45 1.18
CA GLU A 385 -39.22 5.80 2.48
C GLU A 385 -38.31 7.03 2.38
N MET A 386 -37.45 7.10 1.35
CA MET A 386 -36.54 8.23 1.14
C MET A 386 -37.29 9.57 0.99
N LEU A 387 -38.49 9.56 0.39
CA LEU A 387 -39.37 10.74 0.26
C LEU A 387 -40.15 11.06 1.54
N SER A 388 -40.45 10.04 2.36
CA SER A 388 -41.20 10.24 3.61
C SER A 388 -40.35 10.79 4.77
N HIS A 389 -39.02 10.82 4.60
CA HIS A 389 -38.08 11.36 5.58
C HIS A 389 -37.44 12.66 5.09
N SER A 390 -36.84 13.42 6.00
CA SER A 390 -36.08 14.62 5.63
C SER A 390 -34.83 14.27 4.79
N PRO A 391 -34.32 15.18 3.95
CA PRO A 391 -33.09 14.93 3.19
C PRO A 391 -31.91 14.48 4.06
N GLU A 392 -31.77 15.03 5.27
CA GLU A 392 -30.71 14.69 6.22
C GLU A 392 -30.71 13.22 6.63
N PHE A 393 -31.89 12.60 6.67
CA PHE A 393 -32.03 11.16 6.90
C PHE A 393 -31.24 10.37 5.87
N THR A 394 -31.43 10.70 4.59
CA THR A 394 -30.73 10.04 3.49
C THR A 394 -29.25 10.39 3.50
N TYR A 395 -28.89 11.67 3.73
CA TYR A 395 -27.50 12.11 3.77
C TYR A 395 -26.66 11.34 4.80
N ARG A 396 -27.17 11.12 6.02
CA ARG A 396 -26.45 10.36 7.05
C ARG A 396 -26.04 8.97 6.56
N ARG A 397 -26.92 8.28 5.83
CA ARG A 397 -26.65 6.93 5.28
C ARG A 397 -25.67 6.97 4.13
N LEU A 398 -25.75 7.99 3.27
CA LEU A 398 -24.79 8.19 2.20
C LEU A 398 -23.39 8.49 2.74
N LEU A 399 -23.28 9.24 3.84
CA LEU A 399 -22.00 9.47 4.53
C LEU A 399 -21.45 8.20 5.20
N MET A 400 -22.32 7.33 5.74
CA MET A 400 -21.90 6.01 6.20
C MET A 400 -21.41 5.12 5.04
N ALA A 401 -22.05 5.21 3.87
CA ALA A 401 -21.64 4.50 2.68
C ALA A 401 -20.30 5.02 2.14
N ALA A 402 -20.09 6.33 2.16
CA ALA A 402 -18.81 6.98 1.83
C ALA A 402 -17.67 6.45 2.71
N LYS A 403 -17.87 6.45 4.03
CA LYS A 403 -16.89 5.91 4.98
C LYS A 403 -16.61 4.42 4.76
N MET A 404 -17.63 3.63 4.41
CA MET A 404 -17.46 2.23 4.03
C MET A 404 -16.67 2.07 2.73
N ALA A 405 -17.01 2.82 1.68
CA ALA A 405 -16.32 2.84 0.40
C ALA A 405 -14.82 3.17 0.58
N ARG A 406 -14.54 4.20 1.38
CA ARG A 406 -13.17 4.60 1.74
C ARG A 406 -12.41 3.46 2.40
N ARG A 407 -13.00 2.77 3.39
CA ARG A 407 -12.39 1.61 4.08
C ARG A 407 -12.15 0.40 3.17
N LEU A 408 -12.96 0.24 2.12
CA LEU A 408 -12.77 -0.80 1.11
C LEU A 408 -11.65 -0.45 0.12
N GLY A 409 -11.26 0.83 0.07
CA GLY A 409 -10.21 1.35 -0.79
C GLY A 409 -10.70 1.91 -2.11
N ALA A 410 -11.98 2.29 -2.19
CA ALA A 410 -12.50 3.07 -3.30
C ALA A 410 -11.85 4.46 -3.34
N GLN A 411 -11.60 4.94 -4.56
CA GLN A 411 -11.04 6.27 -4.84
C GLN A 411 -12.15 7.30 -5.12
N ILE A 412 -13.33 6.83 -5.52
CA ILE A 412 -14.51 7.64 -5.81
C ILE A 412 -15.78 6.85 -5.48
N MET A 413 -16.85 7.53 -5.08
CA MET A 413 -18.17 6.95 -4.90
C MET A 413 -19.20 7.63 -5.81
N GLY A 414 -19.91 6.85 -6.62
CA GLY A 414 -21.04 7.30 -7.42
C GLY A 414 -22.36 7.20 -6.65
N LEU A 415 -23.23 8.21 -6.79
CA LEU A 415 -24.59 8.20 -6.26
C LEU A 415 -25.58 7.77 -7.35
N GLY A 416 -26.22 6.61 -7.15
CA GLY A 416 -27.17 6.05 -8.11
C GLY A 416 -28.62 6.47 -7.88
N ALA A 417 -29.39 6.55 -8.97
CA ALA A 417 -30.85 6.65 -8.95
C ALA A 417 -31.41 7.69 -7.97
N PHE A 418 -32.24 7.30 -7.01
CA PHE A 418 -32.90 8.26 -6.13
C PHE A 418 -31.93 8.92 -5.13
N THR A 419 -30.80 8.28 -4.84
CA THR A 419 -29.77 8.84 -3.93
C THR A 419 -29.07 10.09 -4.48
N LYS A 420 -29.12 10.31 -5.80
CA LYS A 420 -28.63 11.55 -6.43
C LYS A 420 -29.69 12.63 -6.63
N VAL A 421 -30.98 12.35 -6.38
CA VAL A 421 -32.09 13.30 -6.59
C VAL A 421 -32.61 13.86 -5.26
N VAL A 422 -32.48 13.09 -4.18
CA VAL A 422 -32.95 13.52 -2.86
C VAL A 422 -32.18 14.75 -2.37
N GLY A 423 -32.94 15.80 -2.00
CA GLY A 423 -32.41 17.03 -1.43
C GLY A 423 -31.72 17.90 -2.48
N ASP A 424 -30.41 18.09 -2.35
CA ASP A 424 -29.62 19.08 -3.10
C ASP A 424 -28.76 18.48 -4.22
N SER A 425 -29.26 17.40 -4.83
CA SER A 425 -28.56 16.66 -5.89
C SER A 425 -27.18 16.13 -5.47
N GLY A 426 -26.99 15.85 -4.18
CA GLY A 426 -25.75 15.29 -3.64
C GLY A 426 -24.66 16.31 -3.32
N ALA A 427 -24.94 17.62 -3.40
CA ALA A 427 -23.97 18.67 -3.07
C ALA A 427 -23.55 18.61 -1.59
N THR A 428 -24.49 18.42 -0.67
CA THR A 428 -24.19 18.26 0.76
C THR A 428 -23.34 17.01 1.00
N VAL A 429 -23.67 15.89 0.34
CA VAL A 429 -22.91 14.65 0.47
C VAL A 429 -21.50 14.83 -0.08
N ALA A 430 -21.33 15.48 -1.24
CA ALA A 430 -20.02 15.77 -1.82
C ALA A 430 -19.16 16.67 -0.93
N LYS A 431 -19.78 17.62 -0.21
CA LYS A 431 -19.07 18.52 0.72
C LYS A 431 -18.66 17.84 2.03
N LEU A 432 -19.44 16.87 2.51
CA LEU A 432 -19.24 16.26 3.84
C LEU A 432 -18.59 14.88 3.80
N ALA A 433 -18.58 14.20 2.64
CA ALA A 433 -17.99 12.87 2.50
C ALA A 433 -16.46 12.91 2.59
N ASP A 434 -15.88 11.84 3.14
CA ASP A 434 -14.44 11.63 3.24
C ASP A 434 -13.84 10.95 1.98
N ILE A 435 -14.62 10.86 0.90
CA ILE A 435 -14.24 10.31 -0.39
C ILE A 435 -14.86 11.18 -1.51
N PRO A 436 -14.18 11.38 -2.65
CA PRO A 436 -14.77 12.06 -3.80
C PRO A 436 -16.13 11.47 -4.22
N ILE A 437 -17.10 12.35 -4.47
CA ILE A 437 -18.47 11.98 -4.84
C ILE A 437 -18.76 12.43 -6.27
N THR A 438 -19.49 11.58 -7.02
CA THR A 438 -20.06 11.96 -8.31
C THR A 438 -21.52 11.53 -8.41
N THR A 439 -22.34 12.33 -9.09
CA THR A 439 -23.73 11.98 -9.45
C THR A 439 -23.83 11.27 -10.79
N GLY A 440 -22.75 11.28 -11.58
CA GLY A 440 -22.74 10.76 -12.95
C GLY A 440 -23.67 11.51 -13.92
N ASN A 441 -24.18 12.69 -13.54
CA ASN A 441 -25.16 13.43 -14.37
C ASN A 441 -24.55 13.91 -15.70
N SER A 442 -23.30 14.35 -15.72
CA SER A 442 -22.63 14.76 -16.97
C SER A 442 -22.51 13.59 -17.96
N TYR A 443 -22.17 12.40 -17.48
CA TYR A 443 -22.12 11.18 -18.30
C TYR A 443 -23.52 10.80 -18.80
N SER A 444 -24.53 10.85 -17.91
CA SER A 444 -25.91 10.53 -18.26
C SER A 444 -26.49 11.49 -19.31
N ALA A 445 -26.24 12.80 -19.18
CA ALA A 445 -26.68 13.81 -20.12
C ALA A 445 -26.02 13.65 -21.50
N SER A 446 -24.69 13.45 -21.53
CA SER A 446 -23.96 13.18 -22.77
C SER A 446 -24.48 11.92 -23.47
N GLY A 447 -24.65 10.83 -22.73
CA GLY A 447 -25.18 9.57 -23.25
C GLY A 447 -26.60 9.71 -23.81
N ALA A 448 -27.47 10.48 -23.13
CA ALA A 448 -28.83 10.75 -23.61
C ALA A 448 -28.81 11.56 -24.92
N LEU A 449 -27.95 12.57 -25.04
CA LEU A 449 -27.80 13.36 -26.27
C LEU A 449 -27.26 12.51 -27.42
N TRP A 450 -26.27 11.66 -27.18
CA TRP A 450 -25.75 10.73 -28.19
C TRP A 450 -26.81 9.72 -28.64
N ALA A 451 -27.57 9.15 -27.71
CA ALA A 451 -28.64 8.21 -28.03
C ALA A 451 -29.77 8.90 -28.82
N ALA A 452 -30.13 10.14 -28.46
CA ALA A 452 -31.10 10.94 -29.19
C ALA A 452 -30.62 11.25 -30.61
N ALA A 453 -29.36 11.67 -30.78
CA ALA A 453 -28.78 11.92 -32.09
C ALA A 453 -28.78 10.67 -32.97
N ASP A 454 -28.38 9.51 -32.44
CA ASP A 454 -28.43 8.22 -33.16
C ASP A 454 -29.86 7.86 -33.56
N ALA A 455 -30.84 8.03 -32.66
CA ALA A 455 -32.25 7.75 -32.95
C ALA A 455 -32.80 8.62 -34.09
N VAL A 456 -32.57 9.93 -34.04
CA VAL A 456 -33.05 10.88 -35.07
C VAL A 456 -32.44 10.57 -36.44
N ARG A 457 -31.16 10.17 -36.48
CA ARG A 457 -30.49 9.73 -37.72
C ARG A 457 -31.12 8.46 -38.30
N ARG A 458 -31.36 7.46 -37.45
CA ARG A 458 -31.97 6.19 -37.87
C ARG A 458 -33.41 6.35 -38.36
N MET A 459 -34.14 7.32 -37.82
CA MET A 459 -35.49 7.66 -38.27
C MET A 459 -35.52 8.48 -39.57
N GLY A 460 -34.36 8.89 -40.11
CA GLY A 460 -34.29 9.71 -41.31
C GLY A 460 -34.83 11.14 -41.12
N LEU A 461 -34.93 11.61 -39.87
CA LEU A 461 -35.48 12.93 -39.54
C LEU A 461 -34.47 14.07 -39.77
N ILE A 462 -33.19 13.74 -39.97
CA ILE A 462 -32.13 14.69 -40.32
C ILE A 462 -31.27 14.14 -41.46
N GLN A 463 -30.81 15.03 -42.34
CA GLN A 463 -29.78 14.70 -43.32
C GLN A 463 -28.41 14.68 -42.64
N VAL A 464 -27.72 13.54 -42.72
CA VAL A 464 -26.34 13.41 -42.25
C VAL A 464 -25.41 13.71 -43.42
N GLU A 465 -24.64 14.79 -43.34
CA GLU A 465 -23.57 15.06 -44.31
C GLU A 465 -22.56 13.90 -44.29
N LYS A 466 -22.20 13.36 -45.46
CA LYS A 466 -21.18 12.31 -45.56
C LYS A 466 -19.89 12.77 -44.88
N GLY A 467 -19.44 12.02 -43.87
CA GLY A 467 -18.15 12.21 -43.20
C GLY A 467 -18.20 12.90 -41.83
N LYS A 468 -19.38 13.27 -41.31
CA LYS A 468 -19.52 13.74 -39.92
C LYS A 468 -20.29 12.70 -39.09
N ASN A 469 -19.60 12.11 -38.10
CA ASN A 469 -20.20 11.23 -37.10
C ASN A 469 -21.09 11.98 -36.11
#